data_AF-A0A7J3FCB6-F1
#
_entry.id   AF-A0A7J3FCB6-F1
#
_cell.length_a   1.000
_cell.length_b   1.000
_cell.length_c   1.000
_cell.angle_alpha   90.00
_cell.angle_beta   90.00
_cell.angle_gamma   90.00
#
_symmetry.space_group_name_H-M   'P 1'
#
loop_
_entity.id
_entity.type
_entity.pdbx_description
1 polymer ?
#
loop_
_entity_poly.entity_id
_entity_poly.type
_entity_poly.pdbx_seq_one_letter_code
_entity_poly.pdbx_strand_id
1 'polypeptide(L)'
;MMAELVSLLGLGISIIAAQFITTRSTQNILRSNQRILSSNQRILSSNQRILEGIRGLSRQNQKLLQQNQEILKDIHALQKEMALCLRKIDVGMRANALMHGWQRVDGISPEEARRLPEPKVYDEKLQICYYKPN
;
A
#
# COMPACT_ATOMS: atom_id res chain seq x y z
N MET A 1 -43.86 -38.14 -68.76
CA MET A 1 -44.82 -37.15 -68.25
C MET A 1 -45.21 -37.34 -66.78
N MET A 2 -45.95 -38.39 -66.37
CA MET A 2 -46.37 -38.55 -64.95
C MET A 2 -45.23 -38.82 -63.98
N ALA A 3 -44.28 -39.69 -64.32
CA ALA A 3 -43.11 -39.98 -63.47
C ALA A 3 -42.21 -38.74 -63.28
N GLU A 4 -41.99 -37.95 -64.33
CA GLU A 4 -41.21 -36.70 -64.28
C GLU A 4 -41.89 -35.66 -63.39
N LEU A 5 -43.22 -35.53 -63.47
CA LEU A 5 -43.99 -34.65 -62.58
C LEU A 5 -43.84 -35.06 -61.10
N VAL A 6 -43.93 -36.36 -60.79
CA VAL A 6 -43.74 -36.85 -59.42
C VAL A 6 -42.31 -36.59 -58.93
N SER A 7 -41.29 -36.82 -59.77
CA SER A 7 -39.90 -36.52 -59.42
C SER A 7 -39.66 -35.01 -59.21
N LEU A 8 -40.22 -34.15 -60.05
CA LEU A 8 -40.13 -32.70 -59.90
C LEU A 8 -40.82 -32.21 -58.62
N LEU A 9 -41.98 -32.77 -58.28
CA LEU A 9 -42.67 -32.48 -57.01
C LEU A 9 -41.84 -32.94 -55.81
N GLY A 10 -41.23 -34.12 -55.87
CA GLY A 10 -40.33 -34.62 -54.82
C GLY A 10 -39.14 -33.69 -54.58
N LEU A 11 -38.46 -33.27 -55.65
CA LEU A 11 -37.36 -32.31 -55.56
C LEU A 11 -37.81 -30.96 -55.00
N GLY A 12 -38.96 -30.45 -55.45
CA GLY A 12 -39.54 -29.21 -54.95
C GLY A 12 -39.80 -29.26 -53.43
N ILE A 13 -40.39 -30.35 -52.94
CA ILE A 13 -40.63 -30.56 -51.51
C ILE A 13 -39.29 -30.61 -50.74
N SER A 14 -38.28 -31.31 -51.24
CA SER A 14 -36.96 -31.39 -50.61
C SER A 14 -36.28 -30.02 -50.51
N ILE A 15 -36.35 -29.20 -51.56
CA ILE A 15 -35.79 -27.85 -51.57
C ILE A 15 -36.50 -26.96 -50.54
N ILE A 16 -37.83 -27.00 -50.48
CA ILE A 16 -38.61 -26.24 -49.50
C ILE A 16 -38.25 -26.65 -48.06
N ALA A 17 -38.12 -27.96 -47.81
CA ALA A 17 -37.73 -28.48 -46.50
C ALA A 17 -36.33 -28.00 -46.08
N ALA A 18 -35.35 -28.06 -46.99
CA ALA A 18 -34.01 -27.57 -46.76
C ALA A 18 -33.99 -26.06 -46.46
N GLN A 19 -34.75 -25.26 -47.23
CA GLN A 19 -34.86 -23.82 -47.02
C GLN A 19 -35.47 -23.49 -45.65
N PHE A 20 -36.50 -24.22 -45.24
CA PHE A 20 -37.13 -24.05 -43.93
C PHE A 20 -36.14 -24.35 -42.78
N ILE A 21 -35.40 -25.45 -42.88
CA ILE A 21 -34.38 -25.83 -41.89
C ILE A 21 -33.29 -24.76 -41.79
N THR A 22 -32.74 -24.30 -42.92
CA THR A 22 -31.72 -23.25 -42.96
C THR A 22 -32.24 -21.95 -42.35
N THR A 23 -33.46 -21.54 -42.71
CA THR A 23 -34.08 -20.33 -42.16
C THR A 23 -34.23 -20.41 -40.63
N ARG A 24 -34.68 -21.55 -40.11
CA ARG A 24 -34.81 -21.78 -38.66
C ARG A 24 -33.44 -21.78 -37.96
N SER A 25 -32.43 -22.38 -38.57
CA SER A 25 -31.06 -22.36 -38.05
C SER A 25 -30.52 -20.94 -37.95
N THR A 26 -30.66 -20.15 -39.02
CA THR A 26 -30.26 -18.73 -39.05
C THR A 26 -30.97 -17.92 -37.97
N GLN A 27 -32.28 -18.12 -37.79
CA GLN A 27 -33.03 -17.45 -36.72
C GLN A 27 -32.50 -17.78 -35.31
N ASN A 28 -32.13 -19.04 -35.07
CA ASN A 28 -31.55 -19.46 -33.79
C ASN A 28 -30.17 -18.82 -33.57
N ILE A 29 -29.32 -18.78 -34.60
CA ILE A 29 -28.01 -18.12 -34.54
C ILE A 29 -28.18 -16.63 -34.24
N LEU A 30 -29.10 -15.94 -34.92
CA LEU A 30 -29.37 -14.52 -34.67
C LEU A 30 -29.81 -14.27 -33.22
N ARG A 31 -30.70 -15.10 -32.68
CA ARG A 31 -31.13 -15.01 -31.27
C ARG A 31 -29.97 -15.25 -30.30
N SER A 32 -29.10 -16.21 -30.60
CA SER A 32 -27.91 -16.47 -29.79
C SER A 32 -26.96 -15.26 -29.80
N ASN A 33 -26.68 -14.70 -30.97
CA ASN A 33 -25.83 -13.53 -31.12
C ASN A 33 -26.39 -12.32 -30.38
N GLN A 34 -27.71 -12.09 -30.42
CA GLN A 34 -28.36 -11.02 -29.64
C GLN A 34 -28.16 -11.19 -28.13
N ARG A 35 -28.22 -12.43 -27.62
CA ARG A 35 -27.96 -12.71 -26.19
C ARG A 35 -26.49 -12.46 -25.84
N ILE A 36 -25.56 -12.87 -26.70
CA ILE A 36 -24.12 -12.64 -26.51
C ILE A 36 -23.83 -11.13 -26.49
N LEU A 37 -24.38 -10.36 -27.43
CA LEU A 37 -24.22 -8.91 -27.47
C LEU A 37 -24.75 -8.24 -26.19
N SER A 38 -25.93 -8.64 -25.73
CA SER A 38 -26.50 -8.15 -24.48
C SER A 38 -25.62 -8.48 -23.27
N SER A 39 -25.05 -9.69 -23.22
CA SER A 39 -24.12 -10.10 -22.17
C SER A 39 -22.84 -9.26 -22.19
N ASN A 40 -22.25 -9.08 -23.37
CA ASN A 40 -21.03 -8.29 -23.55
C ASN A 40 -21.24 -6.83 -23.13
N GLN A 41 -22.41 -6.25 -23.44
CA GLN A 41 -22.73 -4.89 -23.00
C GLN A 41 -22.77 -4.79 -21.47
N ARG A 42 -23.36 -5.76 -20.77
CA ARG A 42 -23.36 -5.81 -19.31
C ARG A 42 -21.95 -5.94 -18.73
N ILE A 43 -21.11 -6.78 -19.34
CA ILE A 43 -19.71 -6.94 -18.93
C ILE A 43 -18.95 -5.62 -19.10
N LEU A 44 -19.12 -4.93 -20.23
CA LEU A 44 -18.49 -3.63 -20.47
C LEU A 44 -18.90 -2.59 -19.42
N SER A 45 -20.20 -2.51 -19.10
CA SER A 45 -20.68 -1.60 -18.06
C SER A 45 -20.13 -1.96 -16.67
N SER A 46 -20.01 -3.26 -16.35
CA SER A 46 -19.39 -3.70 -15.10
C SER A 46 -17.92 -3.29 -15.03
N ASN A 47 -17.17 -3.52 -16.10
CA ASN A 47 -15.75 -3.16 -16.20
C ASN A 47 -15.54 -1.64 -16.06
N GLN A 48 -16.42 -0.82 -16.63
CA GLN A 48 -16.38 0.64 -16.44
C GLN A 48 -16.52 1.03 -14.96
N ARG A 49 -17.48 0.44 -14.24
CA ARG A 49 -17.66 0.69 -12.80
C ARG A 49 -16.45 0.26 -11.98
N ILE A 50 -15.83 -0.88 -12.33
CA ILE A 50 -14.60 -1.35 -11.68
C ILE A 50 -13.47 -0.34 -11.90
N LEU A 51 -13.28 0.14 -13.13
CA LEU A 51 -12.25 1.14 -13.45
C LEU A 51 -12.46 2.46 -12.68
N GLU A 52 -13.71 2.90 -12.53
CA GLU A 52 -14.05 4.06 -11.70
C GLU A 52 -13.69 3.82 -10.22
N GLY A 53 -14.00 2.64 -9.69
CA GLY A 53 -13.61 2.25 -8.34
C GLY A 53 -12.09 2.28 -8.13
N ILE A 54 -11.33 1.72 -9.08
CA ILE A 54 -9.85 1.73 -9.04
C ILE A 54 -9.31 3.17 -9.06
N ARG A 55 -9.88 4.06 -9.89
CA ARG A 55 -9.50 5.48 -9.89
C ARG A 55 -9.80 6.15 -8.56
N GLY A 56 -10.93 5.82 -7.93
CA GLY A 56 -11.29 6.32 -6.60
C GLY A 56 -10.27 5.91 -5.54
N LEU A 57 -9.93 4.61 -5.48
CA LEU A 57 -8.92 4.08 -4.57
C LEU A 57 -7.54 4.72 -4.80
N SER A 58 -7.13 4.88 -6.06
CA SER A 58 -5.86 5.53 -6.40
C SER A 58 -5.76 6.96 -5.86
N ARG A 59 -6.84 7.75 -5.97
CA ARG A 59 -6.90 9.11 -5.39
C ARG A 59 -6.82 9.10 -3.87
N GLN A 60 -7.46 8.14 -3.21
CA GLN A 60 -7.38 8.01 -1.75
C GLN A 60 -5.97 7.65 -1.30
N ASN A 61 -5.32 6.70 -1.98
CA ASN A 61 -3.93 6.31 -1.70
C ASN A 61 -2.97 7.49 -1.87
N GLN A 62 -3.17 8.32 -2.90
CA GLN A 62 -2.35 9.52 -3.08
C GLN A 62 -2.49 10.51 -1.92
N LYS A 63 -3.71 10.72 -1.40
CA LYS A 63 -3.95 11.57 -0.23
C LYS A 63 -3.27 11.01 1.03
N LEU A 64 -3.40 9.70 1.27
CA LEU A 64 -2.74 9.04 2.39
C LEU A 64 -1.21 9.15 2.31
N LEU A 65 -0.65 9.01 1.11
CA LEU A 65 0.79 9.17 0.91
C LEU A 65 1.26 10.59 1.25
N GLN A 66 0.51 11.61 0.86
CA GLN A 66 0.81 13.01 1.22
C GLN A 66 0.73 13.23 2.74
N GLN A 67 -0.30 12.70 3.40
CA GLN A 67 -0.41 12.78 4.86
C GLN A 67 0.76 12.11 5.57
N ASN A 68 1.17 10.92 5.12
CA ASN A 68 2.33 10.23 5.67
C ASN A 68 3.62 11.02 5.48
N GLN A 69 3.80 11.71 4.36
CA GLN A 69 4.97 12.56 4.14
C GLN A 69 5.01 13.76 5.11
N GLU A 70 3.88 14.39 5.38
CA GLU A 70 3.82 15.48 6.37
C GLU A 70 4.11 14.96 7.79
N ILE A 71 3.51 13.83 8.18
CA ILE A 71 3.79 13.20 9.48
C ILE A 71 5.29 12.89 9.65
N LEU A 72 5.94 12.39 8.60
CA LEU A 72 7.39 12.11 8.65
C LEU A 72 8.23 13.38 8.82
N LYS A 73 7.82 14.50 8.21
CA LYS A 73 8.48 15.80 8.42
C LYS A 73 8.33 16.26 9.86
N ASP A 74 7.14 16.14 10.43
CA ASP A 74 6.86 16.52 11.82
C ASP A 74 7.67 15.67 12.80
N ILE A 75 7.73 14.35 12.59
CA ILE A 75 8.56 13.44 13.40
C ILE A 75 10.03 13.86 13.35
N HIS A 76 10.56 14.17 12.16
CA HIS A 76 11.95 14.60 12.02
C HIS A 76 12.21 15.95 12.72
N ALA A 77 11.27 16.89 12.65
CA ALA A 77 11.35 18.16 13.37
C ALA A 77 11.38 17.93 14.89
N LEU A 78 10.47 17.12 15.42
CA LEU A 78 10.41 16.76 16.84
C LEU A 78 11.68 16.05 17.31
N GLN A 79 12.24 15.14 16.50
CA GLN A 79 13.51 14.48 16.81
C GLN A 79 14.65 15.51 16.94
N LYS A 80 14.70 16.50 16.04
CA LYS A 80 15.71 17.57 16.10
C LYS A 80 15.54 18.43 17.35
N GLU A 81 14.32 18.78 17.71
CA GLU A 81 14.02 19.54 18.92
C GLU A 81 14.37 18.76 20.18
N MET A 82 14.03 17.47 20.25
CA MET A 82 14.41 16.58 21.34
C MET A 82 15.92 16.50 21.51
N ALA A 83 16.66 16.31 20.41
CA ALA A 83 18.12 16.27 20.43
C ALA A 83 18.75 17.60 20.90
N LEU A 84 18.12 18.74 20.62
CA LEU A 84 18.54 20.05 21.13
C LEU A 84 18.23 20.18 22.63
N CYS A 85 17.05 19.73 23.08
CA CYS A 85 16.66 19.74 24.48
C CYS A 85 17.61 18.90 25.33
N LEU A 86 17.89 17.66 24.91
CA LEU A 86 18.83 16.76 25.59
C LEU A 86 20.23 17.36 25.66
N ARG A 87 20.71 18.04 24.60
CA ARG A 87 22.00 18.76 24.63
C ARG A 87 21.99 19.90 25.65
N LYS A 88 20.91 20.67 25.75
CA LYS A 88 20.79 21.74 26.77
C LYS A 88 20.83 21.18 28.18
N ILE A 89 20.13 20.07 28.42
CA ILE A 89 20.15 19.37 29.71
C ILE A 89 21.56 18.87 30.02
N ASP A 90 22.23 18.23 29.08
CA ASP A 90 23.60 17.72 29.25
C ASP A 90 24.59 18.84 29.62
N VAL A 91 24.54 19.97 28.90
CA VAL A 91 25.35 21.16 29.20
C VAL A 91 25.03 21.71 30.60
N GLY A 92 23.75 21.80 30.95
CA GLY A 92 23.31 22.25 32.27
C GLY A 92 23.82 21.34 33.40
N MET A 93 23.76 20.02 33.22
CA MET A 93 24.27 19.05 34.18
C MET A 93 25.79 19.16 34.34
N ARG A 94 26.54 19.30 33.23
CA ARG A 94 27.99 19.53 33.27
C ARG A 94 28.34 20.81 34.04
N ALA A 95 27.65 21.91 33.73
CA ALA A 95 27.86 23.18 34.42
C ALA A 95 27.56 23.07 35.92
N ASN A 96 26.43 22.46 36.27
CA ASN A 96 26.04 22.24 37.67
C ASN A 96 27.06 21.37 38.43
N ALA A 97 27.53 20.28 37.82
CA ALA A 97 28.58 19.44 38.39
C ALA A 97 29.84 20.25 38.68
N LEU A 98 30.33 21.00 37.69
CA LEU A 98 31.52 21.84 37.83
C LEU A 98 31.36 22.90 38.94
N MET A 99 30.22 23.58 39.02
CA MET A 99 29.93 24.57 40.07
C MET A 99 29.99 23.99 41.49
N HIS A 100 29.69 22.69 41.64
CA HIS A 100 29.74 21.99 42.92
C HIS A 100 31.04 21.18 43.12
N GLY A 101 32.05 21.40 42.29
CA GLY A 101 33.36 20.76 42.37
C GLY A 101 33.38 19.29 41.93
N TRP A 102 32.36 18.85 41.18
CA TRP A 102 32.34 17.52 40.57
C TRP A 102 32.97 17.56 39.17
N GLN A 103 33.65 16.48 38.81
CA GLN A 103 34.12 16.20 37.47
C GLN A 103 33.25 15.13 36.81
N ARG A 104 33.22 15.13 35.48
CA ARG A 104 32.50 14.17 34.66
C ARG A 104 33.47 13.50 33.69
N VAL A 105 33.33 12.19 33.54
CA VAL A 105 34.01 11.42 32.49
C VAL A 105 32.98 10.59 31.73
N ASP A 106 33.06 10.61 30.40
CA ASP A 106 32.16 9.93 29.49
C ASP A 106 32.86 8.70 28.88
N GLY A 107 32.08 7.70 28.47
CA GLY A 107 32.57 6.55 27.69
C GLY A 107 33.46 5.59 28.47
N ILE A 108 33.30 5.50 29.79
CA ILE A 108 34.14 4.63 30.64
C ILE A 108 33.42 3.34 31.06
N SER A 109 34.19 2.28 31.22
CA SER A 109 33.68 0.99 31.69
C SER A 109 33.34 1.04 33.19
N PRO A 110 32.51 0.09 33.69
CA PRO A 110 32.24 -0.03 35.13
C PRO A 110 33.53 -0.20 35.95
N GLU A 111 34.52 -0.93 35.44
CA GLU A 111 35.82 -1.15 36.09
C GLU A 111 36.65 0.13 36.16
N GLU A 112 36.66 0.93 35.08
CA GLU A 112 37.32 2.23 35.06
C GLU A 112 36.65 3.20 36.04
N ALA A 113 35.31 3.20 36.10
CA ALA A 113 34.55 4.03 37.04
C ALA A 113 34.89 3.67 38.50
N ARG A 114 35.08 2.38 38.83
CA ARG A 114 35.49 1.95 40.19
C ARG A 114 36.82 2.55 40.64
N ARG A 115 37.73 2.86 39.72
CA ARG A 115 39.04 3.46 40.02
C ARG A 115 38.97 4.96 40.33
N LEU A 116 37.86 5.63 40.03
CA LEU A 116 37.66 7.05 40.35
C LEU A 116 37.40 7.26 41.85
N PRO A 117 37.80 8.42 42.40
CA PRO A 117 37.65 8.71 43.83
C PRO A 117 36.18 8.84 44.25
N GLU A 118 35.92 8.63 45.53
CA GLU A 118 34.60 8.83 46.15
C GLU A 118 34.46 10.26 46.70
N PRO A 119 33.24 10.84 46.73
CA PRO A 119 31.99 10.26 46.25
C PRO A 119 31.89 10.26 44.72
N LYS A 120 31.33 9.18 44.16
CA LYS A 120 31.00 9.06 42.72
C LYS A 120 29.61 8.50 42.43
N VAL A 121 29.11 8.81 41.24
CA VAL A 121 27.86 8.30 40.67
C VAL A 121 28.15 7.86 39.24
N TYR A 122 27.95 6.57 38.95
CA TYR A 122 28.15 6.01 37.62
C TYR A 122 26.82 5.53 37.04
N ASP A 123 26.55 5.89 35.79
CA ASP A 123 25.44 5.36 34.99
C ASP A 123 26.00 4.42 33.92
N GLU A 124 25.66 3.14 34.02
CA GLU A 124 26.14 2.09 33.11
C GLU A 124 25.58 2.24 31.69
N LYS A 125 24.33 2.69 31.54
CA LYS A 125 23.68 2.81 30.22
C LYS A 125 24.26 3.95 29.41
N LEU A 126 24.58 5.05 30.09
CA LEU A 126 25.20 6.21 29.47
C LEU A 126 26.73 6.11 29.44
N GLN A 127 27.31 5.22 30.26
CA GLN A 127 28.75 5.10 30.48
C GLN A 127 29.37 6.41 30.97
N ILE A 128 28.66 7.11 31.86
CA ILE A 128 29.07 8.41 32.41
C ILE A 128 29.31 8.25 33.89
N CYS A 129 30.41 8.78 34.40
CA CYS A 129 30.63 8.93 35.84
C CYS A 129 30.83 10.39 36.23
N TYR A 130 30.09 10.82 37.26
CA TYR A 130 30.37 12.04 38.00
C TYR A 130 31.09 11.68 39.31
N TYR A 131 32.17 12.37 39.63
CA TYR A 131 32.94 12.12 40.85
C TYR A 131 33.51 13.43 41.42
N LYS A 132 33.81 13.49 42.71
CA LYS A 132 34.59 14.60 43.28
C LYS A 132 36.07 14.25 43.30
N PRO A 133 36.94 15.03 42.64
CA PRO A 133 38.38 14.90 42.84
C PRO A 133 38.72 15.28 44.29
N ASN A 134 39.67 14.55 44.89
CA ASN A 134 40.24 14.85 46.20
C ASN A 134 40.99 16.18 46.19
#